data_AF-A0A4U6MB31-F1
#
_entry.id   AF-A0A4U6MB31-F1
#
_cell.length_a   1.000
_cell.length_b   1.000
_cell.length_c   1.000
_cell.angle_alpha   90.00
_cell.angle_beta   90.00
_cell.angle_gamma   90.00
#
_symmetry.space_group_name_H-M   'P 1'
#
loop_
_entity.id
_entity.type
_entity.pdbx_description
1 polymer ?
#
loop_
_entity_poly.entity_id
_entity_poly.type
_entity_poly.pdbx_seq_one_letter_code
_entity_poly.pdbx_strand_id
1 'polypeptide(L)'
;MYLVDHKKLEVGDIILTGGKSFVGTLVKISTFSRFSHAMLWINDTLIHSDSGGVYSKNPQRILFDKRSQVKVLRLRKKLKQRQITAINSHARTLVLSVYSTVEAAAVVIPFRLPLSERQFCSRLVAQCYYKAGISLVKDKNYCSPANFDNPKLFDEVPEAVREATQEDIDFTKKRDVNLETQVDTIRMITEIRKMYGKKNQTLNHVKDLVLERPGTDAVITGIALRSGYFDHAEVDMEVNSWRYNEYEFREYARKYGIPVLDLAAEIRNIGSSTASVHKKELDNYKELLEKTGADFYHHNVILYKKIINTDNIRKDLAKNIARSIYGFVPAAFA
;
A
#
# COMPACT_ATOMS: atom_id res chain seq x y z
N MET A 1 -21.88 -9.99 -4.56
CA MET A 1 -20.45 -9.90 -4.18
C MET A 1 -20.32 -8.93 -3.01
N TYR A 2 -19.23 -9.02 -2.25
CA TYR A 2 -18.96 -8.19 -1.08
C TYR A 2 -17.60 -7.50 -1.24
N LEU A 3 -17.41 -6.35 -0.59
CA LEU A 3 -16.10 -5.69 -0.46
C LEU A 3 -15.94 -5.05 0.92
N VAL A 4 -14.73 -4.55 1.18
CA VAL A 4 -14.44 -3.78 2.39
C VAL A 4 -14.81 -2.31 2.17
N ASP A 5 -15.70 -1.78 3.01
CA ASP A 5 -16.02 -0.35 3.04
C ASP A 5 -14.89 0.42 3.73
N HIS A 6 -13.97 0.95 2.94
CA HIS A 6 -12.81 1.69 3.43
C HIS A 6 -13.17 2.93 4.26
N LYS A 7 -14.38 3.49 4.09
CA LYS A 7 -14.87 4.65 4.87
C LYS A 7 -15.16 4.29 6.34
N LYS A 8 -15.24 3.01 6.67
CA LYS A 8 -15.47 2.49 8.03
C LYS A 8 -14.19 1.99 8.70
N LEU A 9 -13.06 1.99 7.98
CA LEU A 9 -11.79 1.51 8.48
C LEU A 9 -11.08 2.57 9.32
N GLU A 10 -10.40 2.10 10.36
CA GLU A 10 -9.47 2.89 11.15
C GLU A 10 -8.05 2.36 10.95
N VAL A 11 -7.04 3.24 11.03
CA VAL A 11 -5.64 2.84 10.89
C VAL A 11 -5.30 1.75 11.90
N GLY A 12 -4.73 0.65 11.41
CA GLY A 12 -4.43 -0.54 12.20
C GLY A 12 -5.43 -1.66 11.98
N ASP A 13 -6.63 -1.41 11.46
CA ASP A 13 -7.59 -2.49 11.19
C ASP A 13 -6.94 -3.61 10.36
N ILE A 14 -7.18 -4.85 10.79
CA ILE A 14 -6.67 -6.06 10.17
C ILE A 14 -7.79 -6.67 9.33
N ILE A 15 -7.54 -6.85 8.04
CA ILE A 15 -8.49 -7.47 7.13
C ILE A 15 -8.03 -8.91 6.89
N LEU A 16 -8.80 -9.87 7.40
CA LEU A 16 -8.61 -11.28 7.13
C LEU A 16 -9.42 -11.70 5.91
N THR A 17 -8.79 -12.44 5.00
CA THR A 17 -9.47 -12.95 3.80
C THR A 17 -9.22 -14.43 3.54
N GLY A 18 -10.21 -15.11 3.00
CA GLY A 18 -10.15 -16.50 2.55
C GLY A 18 -10.01 -16.58 1.03
N GLY A 19 -8.80 -16.77 0.53
CA GLY A 19 -8.52 -16.89 -0.91
C GLY A 19 -8.67 -18.31 -1.46
N LYS A 20 -8.81 -18.47 -2.78
CA LYS A 20 -8.84 -19.77 -3.48
C LYS A 20 -7.45 -20.24 -3.97
N SER A 21 -6.38 -19.48 -3.71
CA SER A 21 -5.03 -19.86 -4.17
C SER A 21 -4.55 -21.15 -3.50
N PHE A 22 -3.70 -21.93 -4.18
CA PHE A 22 -3.17 -23.20 -3.66
C PHE A 22 -2.52 -23.04 -2.27
N VAL A 23 -1.67 -22.01 -2.11
CA VAL A 23 -1.07 -21.64 -0.81
C VAL A 23 -2.14 -21.26 0.21
N GLY A 24 -3.17 -20.52 -0.21
CA GLY A 24 -4.25 -20.13 0.69
C GLY A 24 -5.10 -21.31 1.16
N THR A 25 -5.30 -22.31 0.31
CA THR A 25 -5.97 -23.57 0.67
C THR A 25 -5.13 -24.35 1.70
N LEU A 26 -3.82 -24.45 1.50
CA LEU A 26 -2.92 -25.11 2.45
C LEU A 26 -2.91 -24.43 3.83
N VAL A 27 -2.86 -23.10 3.88
CA VAL A 27 -2.92 -22.33 5.13
C VAL A 27 -4.25 -22.54 5.85
N LYS A 28 -5.38 -22.57 5.13
CA LYS A 28 -6.71 -22.80 5.74
C LYS A 28 -6.81 -24.17 6.40
N ILE A 29 -6.37 -25.22 5.69
CA ILE A 29 -6.41 -26.61 6.18
C ILE A 29 -5.56 -26.75 7.44
N SER A 30 -4.33 -26.24 7.41
CA SER A 30 -3.37 -26.41 8.50
C SER A 30 -3.65 -25.58 9.74
N THR A 31 -4.31 -24.43 9.58
CA THR A 31 -4.64 -23.53 10.70
C THR A 31 -6.05 -23.74 11.21
N PHE A 32 -6.79 -24.73 10.66
CA PHE A 32 -8.22 -24.95 10.90
C PHE A 32 -9.05 -23.67 10.80
N SER A 33 -8.65 -22.77 9.91
CA SER A 33 -9.25 -21.45 9.74
C SER A 33 -9.79 -21.28 8.33
N ARG A 34 -10.83 -20.45 8.19
CA ARG A 34 -11.33 -20.02 6.88
C ARG A 34 -10.51 -18.89 6.25
N PHE A 35 -9.58 -18.32 7.00
CA PHE A 35 -8.76 -17.18 6.56
C PHE A 35 -7.35 -17.65 6.20
N SER A 36 -6.90 -17.28 5.00
CA SER A 36 -5.59 -17.63 4.47
C SER A 36 -4.65 -16.44 4.34
N HIS A 37 -5.17 -15.22 4.48
CA HIS A 37 -4.44 -14.00 4.19
C HIS A 37 -4.82 -12.91 5.19
N ALA A 38 -3.87 -12.04 5.50
CA ALA A 38 -4.04 -10.90 6.37
C ALA A 38 -3.49 -9.65 5.69
N MET A 39 -4.22 -8.54 5.80
CA MET A 39 -3.84 -7.24 5.26
C MET A 39 -4.01 -6.20 6.36
N LEU A 40 -3.23 -5.12 6.28
CA LEU A 40 -3.23 -4.05 7.26
C LEU A 40 -3.72 -2.76 6.62
N TRP A 41 -4.71 -2.10 7.20
CA TRP A 41 -5.13 -0.77 6.77
C TRP A 41 -4.20 0.31 7.32
N ILE A 42 -3.56 1.07 6.43
CA ILE A 42 -2.74 2.24 6.78
C ILE A 42 -3.11 3.40 5.86
N ASN A 43 -3.33 4.60 6.41
CA ASN A 43 -3.49 5.87 5.67
C ASN A 43 -4.09 5.71 4.25
N ASP A 44 -5.33 5.21 4.18
CA ASP A 44 -6.12 5.07 2.96
C ASP A 44 -5.71 3.96 1.97
N THR A 45 -4.88 3.00 2.40
CA THR A 45 -4.53 1.82 1.60
C THR A 45 -4.37 0.55 2.44
N LEU A 46 -4.56 -0.61 1.79
CA LEU A 46 -4.18 -1.89 2.37
C LEU A 46 -2.72 -2.19 2.06
N ILE A 47 -1.89 -2.46 3.06
CA ILE A 47 -0.60 -3.10 2.86
C ILE A 47 -0.75 -4.59 3.09
N HIS A 48 -0.21 -5.38 2.16
CA HIS A 48 -0.18 -6.82 2.30
C HIS A 48 1.07 -7.41 1.66
N SER A 49 1.35 -8.67 2.00
CA SER A 49 2.43 -9.44 1.40
C SER A 49 1.86 -10.63 0.64
N ASP A 50 2.03 -10.68 -0.67
CA ASP A 50 1.58 -11.76 -1.57
C ASP A 50 2.71 -12.25 -2.47
N SER A 51 2.45 -13.14 -3.44
CA SER A 51 3.50 -13.74 -4.30
C SER A 51 4.46 -12.75 -4.98
N GLY A 52 4.06 -11.49 -5.19
CA GLY A 52 4.94 -10.47 -5.75
C GLY A 52 5.89 -9.82 -4.73
N GLY A 53 5.62 -9.97 -3.43
CA GLY A 53 6.24 -9.18 -2.35
C GLY A 53 5.22 -8.38 -1.52
N VAL A 54 5.66 -7.28 -0.91
CA VAL A 54 4.81 -6.39 -0.10
C VAL A 54 4.36 -5.19 -0.92
N TYR A 55 3.05 -4.93 -1.04
CA TYR A 55 2.52 -3.80 -1.80
C TYR A 55 1.29 -3.19 -1.15
N SER A 56 0.98 -1.98 -1.62
CA SER A 56 -0.32 -1.36 -1.41
C SER A 56 -1.37 -1.97 -2.33
N LYS A 57 -2.61 -2.01 -1.85
CA LYS A 57 -3.76 -2.46 -2.62
C LYS A 57 -4.97 -1.58 -2.33
N ASN A 58 -5.69 -1.21 -3.39
CA ASN A 58 -6.96 -0.52 -3.24
C ASN A 58 -8.03 -1.51 -2.75
N PRO A 59 -8.63 -1.32 -1.55
CA PRO A 59 -9.66 -2.22 -1.02
C PRO A 59 -10.89 -2.32 -1.94
N GLN A 60 -11.23 -1.26 -2.68
CA GLN A 60 -12.37 -1.24 -3.61
C GLN A 60 -12.18 -2.17 -4.82
N ARG A 61 -10.95 -2.65 -5.08
CA ARG A 61 -10.66 -3.62 -6.14
C ARG A 61 -10.73 -5.08 -5.66
N ILE A 62 -11.04 -5.30 -4.38
CA ILE A 62 -11.08 -6.64 -3.79
C ILE A 62 -12.53 -7.05 -3.57
N LEU A 63 -13.04 -7.92 -4.45
CA LEU A 63 -14.37 -8.50 -4.34
C LEU A 63 -14.31 -9.90 -3.73
N PHE A 64 -15.36 -10.23 -2.97
CA PHE A 64 -15.57 -11.53 -2.37
C PHE A 64 -16.92 -12.09 -2.82
N ASP A 65 -16.96 -13.38 -3.18
CA ASP A 65 -18.20 -14.05 -3.57
C ASP A 65 -19.19 -14.11 -2.40
N LYS A 66 -18.67 -14.35 -1.20
CA LYS A 66 -19.46 -14.52 0.04
C LYS A 66 -18.92 -13.64 1.15
N ARG A 67 -19.83 -13.07 1.95
CA ARG A 67 -19.48 -12.26 3.12
C ARG A 67 -18.53 -12.97 4.09
N SER A 68 -18.72 -14.28 4.27
CA SER A 68 -17.90 -15.13 5.14
C SER A 68 -16.41 -15.24 4.73
N GLN A 69 -16.04 -14.78 3.53
CA GLN A 69 -14.67 -14.82 3.04
C GLN A 69 -13.82 -13.63 3.49
N VAL A 70 -14.42 -12.64 4.15
CA VAL A 70 -13.72 -11.44 4.62
C VAL A 70 -14.17 -11.10 6.05
N LYS A 71 -13.21 -10.70 6.88
CA LYS A 71 -13.45 -10.24 8.25
C LYS A 71 -12.55 -9.05 8.55
N VAL A 72 -13.11 -8.00 9.13
CA VAL A 72 -12.38 -6.81 9.57
C VAL A 72 -12.28 -6.83 11.07
N LEU A 73 -11.07 -6.69 11.60
CA LEU A 73 -10.75 -6.76 13.02
C LEU A 73 -10.12 -5.46 13.48
N ARG A 74 -10.65 -4.88 14.56
CA ARG A 74 -10.12 -3.69 15.21
C ARG A 74 -9.61 -4.04 16.59
N LEU A 75 -8.45 -3.49 16.97
CA LEU A 75 -7.89 -3.73 18.30
C LEU A 75 -8.82 -3.14 19.36
N ARG A 76 -9.24 -3.94 20.35
CA ARG A 76 -10.13 -3.50 21.46
C ARG A 76 -9.59 -2.25 22.16
N LYS A 77 -8.27 -2.25 22.38
CA LYS A 77 -7.58 -1.11 22.96
C LYS A 77 -7.26 -0.11 21.86
N LYS A 78 -7.93 1.05 21.90
CA LYS A 78 -7.68 2.14 20.94
C LYS A 78 -6.19 2.48 20.84
N LEU A 79 -5.70 2.56 19.61
CA LEU A 79 -4.31 2.90 19.32
C LEU A 79 -4.03 4.35 19.67
N LYS A 80 -2.89 4.61 20.33
CA LYS A 80 -2.38 5.97 20.54
C LYS A 80 -1.75 6.50 19.25
N GLN A 81 -1.69 7.83 19.08
CA GLN A 81 -1.10 8.45 17.89
C GLN A 81 0.33 7.95 17.60
N ARG A 82 1.17 7.82 18.63
CA ARG A 82 2.53 7.26 18.49
C ARG A 82 2.55 5.83 17.93
N GLN A 83 1.54 5.02 18.26
CA GLN A 83 1.41 3.64 17.80
C GLN A 83 0.95 3.61 16.35
N ILE A 84 -0.02 4.45 16.01
CA ILE A 84 -0.46 4.66 14.62
C ILE A 84 0.74 5.05 13.74
N THR A 85 1.52 6.05 14.16
CA THR A 85 2.72 6.47 13.44
C THR A 85 3.73 5.32 13.29
N ALA A 86 4.01 4.57 14.36
CA ALA A 86 4.95 3.46 14.31
C ALA A 86 4.49 2.32 13.38
N ILE A 87 3.21 1.94 13.42
CA ILE A 87 2.61 0.96 12.51
C ILE A 87 2.76 1.43 11.06
N ASN A 88 2.33 2.65 10.77
CA ASN A 88 2.37 3.23 9.43
C ASN A 88 3.79 3.31 8.88
N SER A 89 4.73 3.84 9.67
CA SER A 89 6.13 3.97 9.27
C SER A 89 6.74 2.60 8.99
N HIS A 90 6.51 1.61 9.86
CA HIS A 90 7.09 0.28 9.65
C HIS A 90 6.48 -0.43 8.44
N ALA A 91 5.15 -0.40 8.28
CA ALA A 91 4.49 -1.00 7.12
C ALA A 91 5.07 -0.46 5.79
N ARG A 92 5.35 0.83 5.73
CA ARG A 92 5.98 1.47 4.56
C ARG A 92 7.42 1.02 4.32
N THR A 93 8.22 0.81 5.38
CA THR A 93 9.59 0.27 5.23
C THR A 93 9.62 -1.15 4.66
N LEU A 94 8.50 -1.89 4.76
CA LEU A 94 8.39 -3.25 4.26
C LEU A 94 7.91 -3.31 2.80
N VAL A 95 7.37 -2.23 2.24
CA VAL A 95 6.91 -2.18 0.84
C VAL A 95 8.05 -2.59 -0.11
N LEU A 96 7.73 -3.40 -1.11
CA LEU A 96 8.63 -4.07 -2.06
C LEU A 96 9.49 -5.20 -1.51
N SER A 97 9.31 -5.61 -0.24
CA SER A 97 10.01 -6.79 0.30
C SER A 97 9.57 -8.08 -0.37
N VAL A 98 10.53 -8.98 -0.67
CA VAL A 98 10.26 -10.30 -1.26
C VAL A 98 9.29 -11.10 -0.40
N TYR A 99 8.35 -11.77 -1.06
CA TYR A 99 7.50 -12.75 -0.40
C TYR A 99 8.18 -14.08 -0.18
N SER A 100 7.96 -14.67 0.99
CA SER A 100 8.48 -15.97 1.35
C SER A 100 7.41 -17.04 1.25
N THR A 101 7.31 -17.72 0.12
CA THR A 101 6.44 -18.92 -0.01
C THR A 101 6.86 -20.02 0.96
N VAL A 102 8.18 -20.22 1.13
CA VAL A 102 8.75 -21.25 1.99
C VAL A 102 8.52 -20.96 3.47
N GLU A 103 8.72 -19.72 3.94
CA GLU A 103 8.45 -19.40 5.35
C GLU A 103 6.95 -19.29 5.64
N ALA A 104 6.13 -18.86 4.67
CA ALA A 104 4.68 -18.92 4.80
C ALA A 104 4.18 -20.37 4.98
N ALA A 105 4.77 -21.32 4.26
CA ALA A 105 4.53 -22.75 4.48
C ALA A 105 5.15 -23.28 5.79
N ALA A 106 6.28 -22.73 6.25
CA ALA A 106 6.88 -23.12 7.54
C ALA A 106 6.11 -22.60 8.77
N VAL A 107 5.13 -21.71 8.61
CA VAL A 107 4.15 -21.43 9.69
C VAL A 107 3.30 -22.68 9.99
N VAL A 108 3.14 -23.56 8.99
CA VAL A 108 2.30 -24.76 9.05
C VAL A 108 3.05 -25.99 9.57
N ILE A 109 4.36 -26.05 9.36
CA ILE A 109 5.22 -27.19 9.72
C ILE A 109 6.13 -26.75 10.88
N PRO A 110 6.31 -27.52 11.97
CA PRO A 110 7.04 -27.10 13.17
C PRO A 110 8.58 -27.07 12.99
N PHE A 111 9.06 -26.72 11.80
CA PHE A 111 10.47 -26.50 11.50
C PHE A 111 10.78 -25.01 11.46
N ARG A 112 11.58 -24.54 12.42
CA ARG A 112 12.08 -23.16 12.43
C ARG A 112 13.18 -23.02 11.38
N LEU A 113 12.81 -22.50 10.21
CA LEU A 113 13.78 -22.07 9.23
C LEU A 113 14.58 -20.86 9.76
N PRO A 114 15.81 -20.64 9.29
CA PRO A 114 16.53 -19.40 9.57
C PRO A 114 15.68 -18.20 9.14
N LEU A 115 15.59 -17.20 10.01
CA LEU A 115 14.87 -15.96 9.74
C LEU A 115 15.46 -15.27 8.51
N SER A 116 14.63 -15.03 7.50
CA SER A 116 14.97 -14.16 6.39
C SER A 116 14.21 -12.83 6.47
N GLU A 117 14.68 -11.84 5.72
CA GLU A 117 13.99 -10.54 5.58
C GLU A 117 12.73 -10.63 4.72
N ARG A 118 12.45 -11.81 4.16
CA ARG A 118 11.25 -12.03 3.36
C ARG A 118 10.00 -11.95 4.23
N GLN A 119 8.94 -11.49 3.61
CA GLN A 119 7.67 -11.24 4.27
C GLN A 119 6.62 -12.28 3.86
N PHE A 120 5.66 -12.50 4.73
CA PHE A 120 4.38 -13.08 4.38
C PHE A 120 3.29 -12.35 5.16
N CYS A 121 2.04 -12.51 4.73
CA CYS A 121 0.94 -11.64 5.10
C CYS A 121 0.78 -11.44 6.61
N SER A 122 0.78 -12.50 7.40
CA SER A 122 0.64 -12.43 8.86
C SER A 122 1.89 -11.96 9.58
N ARG A 123 3.10 -12.32 9.13
CA ARG A 123 4.36 -11.78 9.67
C ARG A 123 4.40 -10.26 9.53
N LEU A 124 4.03 -9.74 8.36
CA LEU A 124 3.98 -8.30 8.11
C LEU A 124 3.10 -7.59 9.14
N VAL A 125 1.86 -8.06 9.32
CA VAL A 125 0.91 -7.48 10.28
C VAL A 125 1.47 -7.54 11.70
N ALA A 126 1.98 -8.69 12.12
CA ALA A 126 2.52 -8.87 13.47
C ALA A 126 3.75 -8.00 13.74
N GLN A 127 4.66 -7.86 12.78
CA GLN A 127 5.84 -6.99 12.90
C GLN A 127 5.47 -5.51 12.99
N CYS A 128 4.46 -5.05 12.22
CA CYS A 128 3.95 -3.68 12.28
C CYS A 128 3.44 -3.33 13.69
N TYR A 129 2.61 -4.18 14.27
CA TYR A 129 2.13 -4.00 15.64
C TYR A 129 3.24 -4.11 16.68
N TYR A 130 4.18 -5.03 16.49
CA TYR A 130 5.31 -5.20 17.41
C TYR A 130 6.19 -3.94 17.46
N LYS A 131 6.43 -3.27 16.33
CA LYS A 131 7.15 -1.98 16.30
C LYS A 131 6.42 -0.86 17.06
N ALA A 132 5.11 -0.95 17.20
CA ALA A 132 4.32 -0.06 18.05
C ALA A 132 4.24 -0.50 19.53
N GLY A 133 5.02 -1.52 19.92
CA GLY A 133 5.05 -2.06 21.28
C GLY A 133 3.83 -2.93 21.61
N ILE A 134 3.14 -3.47 20.60
CA ILE A 134 1.95 -4.32 20.78
C ILE A 134 2.27 -5.72 20.28
N SER A 135 2.23 -6.71 21.17
CA SER A 135 2.34 -8.13 20.81
C SER A 135 0.95 -8.68 20.52
N LEU A 136 0.66 -8.95 19.24
CA LEU A 136 -0.60 -9.60 18.83
C LEU A 136 -0.54 -11.12 18.98
N VAL A 137 0.65 -11.68 18.88
CA VAL A 137 0.93 -13.11 18.82
C VAL A 137 2.23 -13.41 19.57
N LYS A 138 2.40 -14.66 19.99
CA LYS A 138 3.60 -15.11 20.73
C LYS A 138 4.89 -14.91 19.93
N ASP A 139 4.88 -15.22 18.63
CA ASP A 139 6.00 -15.03 17.73
C ASP A 139 5.58 -14.19 16.52
N LYS A 140 6.11 -12.97 16.43
CA LYS A 140 5.83 -12.03 15.33
C LYS A 140 6.37 -12.49 13.97
N ASN A 141 7.31 -13.43 13.96
CA ASN A 141 7.97 -13.90 12.74
C ASN A 141 7.36 -15.19 12.20
N TYR A 142 6.61 -15.93 13.04
CA TYR A 142 5.95 -17.19 12.68
C TYR A 142 4.55 -17.21 13.28
N CYS A 143 3.60 -16.66 12.53
CA CYS A 143 2.19 -16.62 12.90
C CYS A 143 1.31 -16.76 11.67
N SER A 144 0.09 -17.25 11.83
CA SER A 144 -0.89 -17.37 10.75
C SER A 144 -1.97 -16.28 10.87
N PRO A 145 -2.72 -16.01 9.79
CA PRO A 145 -3.89 -15.13 9.85
C PRO A 145 -4.91 -15.56 10.92
N ALA A 146 -5.04 -16.87 11.16
CA ALA A 146 -5.93 -17.42 12.18
C ALA A 146 -5.59 -16.93 13.60
N ASN A 147 -4.31 -16.64 13.89
CA ASN A 147 -3.90 -16.12 15.19
C ASN A 147 -4.47 -14.72 15.49
N PHE A 148 -4.89 -13.97 14.46
CA PHE A 148 -5.54 -12.67 14.65
C PHE A 148 -7.02 -12.77 14.94
N ASP A 149 -7.68 -13.92 14.66
CA ASP A 149 -9.09 -14.14 15.00
C ASP A 149 -9.26 -14.44 16.49
N ASN A 150 -8.84 -13.49 17.33
CA ASN A 150 -8.80 -13.60 18.78
C ASN A 150 -9.75 -12.58 19.42
N PRO A 151 -10.93 -13.02 19.91
CA PRO A 151 -11.94 -12.11 20.46
C PRO A 151 -11.50 -11.41 21.75
N LYS A 152 -10.41 -11.85 22.41
CA LYS A 152 -9.84 -11.17 23.58
C LYS A 152 -9.02 -9.93 23.21
N LEU A 153 -8.48 -9.88 21.98
CA LEU A 153 -7.66 -8.78 21.51
C LEU A 153 -8.41 -7.85 20.54
N PHE A 154 -9.33 -8.42 19.76
CA PHE A 154 -10.00 -7.71 18.69
C PHE A 154 -11.52 -7.72 18.84
N ASP A 155 -12.14 -6.63 18.38
CA ASP A 155 -13.54 -6.56 18.02
C ASP A 155 -13.68 -6.72 16.49
N GLU A 156 -14.73 -7.41 16.07
CA GLU A 156 -15.10 -7.42 14.65
C GLU A 156 -15.79 -6.10 14.28
N VAL A 157 -15.50 -5.59 13.08
CA VAL A 157 -16.12 -4.38 12.52
C VAL A 157 -17.05 -4.80 11.37
N PRO A 158 -18.24 -5.36 11.67
CA PRO A 158 -19.10 -5.92 10.65
C PRO A 158 -19.53 -4.88 9.62
N GLU A 159 -19.76 -3.64 10.01
CA GLU A 159 -20.16 -2.53 9.13
C GLU A 159 -19.09 -2.16 8.10
N ALA A 160 -17.83 -2.57 8.29
CA ALA A 160 -16.76 -2.37 7.33
C ALA A 160 -16.79 -3.37 6.16
N VAL A 161 -17.80 -4.24 6.08
CA VAL A 161 -18.03 -5.13 4.94
C VAL A 161 -19.46 -4.97 4.45
N ARG A 162 -19.60 -4.61 3.19
CA ARG A 162 -20.90 -4.38 2.55
C ARG A 162 -21.02 -5.12 1.22
N GLU A 163 -22.23 -5.21 0.71
CA GLU A 163 -22.48 -5.68 -0.65
C GLU A 163 -21.92 -4.68 -1.67
N ALA A 164 -21.34 -5.22 -2.73
CA ALA A 164 -20.83 -4.45 -3.85
C ALA A 164 -21.99 -3.94 -4.71
N THR A 165 -21.97 -2.66 -5.05
CA THR A 165 -22.86 -2.13 -6.08
C THR A 165 -22.35 -2.51 -7.47
N GLN A 166 -23.16 -2.26 -8.51
CA GLN A 166 -22.73 -2.50 -9.88
C GLN A 166 -21.53 -1.60 -10.24
N GLU A 167 -21.50 -0.37 -9.75
CA GLU A 167 -20.40 0.56 -9.93
C GLU A 167 -19.09 0.05 -9.29
N ASP A 168 -19.16 -0.56 -8.10
CA ASP A 168 -17.99 -1.19 -7.47
C ASP A 168 -17.45 -2.32 -8.35
N ILE A 169 -18.34 -3.18 -8.86
CA ILE A 169 -17.96 -4.31 -9.73
C ILE A 169 -17.32 -3.79 -11.01
N ASP A 170 -17.90 -2.79 -11.67
CA ASP A 170 -17.36 -2.23 -12.90
C ASP A 170 -16.06 -1.45 -12.66
N PHE A 171 -15.90 -0.80 -11.50
CA PHE A 171 -14.65 -0.17 -11.10
C PHE A 171 -13.49 -1.18 -11.06
N THR A 172 -13.73 -2.40 -10.57
CA THR A 172 -12.69 -3.44 -10.50
C THR A 172 -12.15 -3.88 -11.86
N LYS A 173 -12.95 -3.72 -12.93
CA LYS A 173 -12.59 -4.05 -14.31
C LYS A 173 -11.81 -2.94 -15.02
N LYS A 174 -11.82 -1.72 -14.47
CA LYS A 174 -11.05 -0.58 -15.03
C LYS A 174 -9.56 -0.82 -14.85
N ARG A 175 -8.75 -0.25 -15.76
CA ARG A 175 -7.28 -0.20 -15.70
C ARG A 175 -6.81 0.11 -14.27
N ASP A 176 -5.86 -0.68 -13.77
CA ASP A 176 -5.33 -0.55 -12.41
C ASP A 176 -3.87 -0.08 -12.44
N VAL A 177 -3.69 1.24 -12.43
CA VAL A 177 -2.37 1.88 -12.46
C VAL A 177 -1.49 1.51 -11.27
N ASN A 178 -2.09 1.19 -10.11
CA ASN A 178 -1.33 0.73 -8.95
C ASN A 178 -0.73 -0.66 -9.20
N LEU A 179 -1.49 -1.54 -9.86
CA LEU A 179 -1.01 -2.86 -10.24
C LEU A 179 0.08 -2.77 -11.31
N GLU A 180 -0.08 -1.87 -12.29
CA GLU A 180 0.95 -1.62 -13.32
C GLU A 180 2.27 -1.15 -12.68
N THR A 181 2.20 -0.12 -11.83
CA THR A 181 3.33 0.38 -11.02
C THR A 181 3.99 -0.74 -10.20
N GLN A 182 3.19 -1.61 -9.58
CA GLN A 182 3.67 -2.77 -8.85
C GLN A 182 4.40 -3.76 -9.77
N VAL A 183 3.84 -4.08 -10.93
CA VAL A 183 4.43 -5.00 -11.92
C VAL A 183 5.75 -4.46 -12.47
N ASP A 184 5.81 -3.16 -12.75
CA ASP A 184 7.00 -2.44 -13.21
C ASP A 184 8.13 -2.50 -12.17
N THR A 185 7.79 -2.26 -10.91
CA THR A 185 8.73 -2.37 -9.80
C THR A 185 9.19 -3.81 -9.56
N ILE A 186 8.29 -4.79 -9.66
CA ILE A 186 8.64 -6.23 -9.58
C ILE A 186 9.60 -6.61 -10.69
N ARG A 187 9.34 -6.15 -11.92
CA ARG A 187 10.20 -6.38 -13.10
C ARG A 187 11.60 -5.84 -12.85
N MET A 188 11.70 -4.58 -12.40
CA MET A 188 12.96 -3.94 -12.03
C MET A 188 13.76 -4.79 -11.03
N ILE A 189 13.17 -5.07 -9.87
CA ILE A 189 13.89 -5.76 -8.79
C ILE A 189 14.25 -7.20 -9.21
N THR A 190 13.40 -7.87 -9.98
CA THR A 190 13.68 -9.22 -10.49
C THR A 190 14.90 -9.23 -11.40
N GLU A 191 15.05 -8.25 -12.28
CA GLU A 191 16.23 -8.11 -13.15
C GLU A 191 17.50 -7.77 -12.35
N ILE A 192 17.41 -6.84 -11.39
CA ILE A 192 18.54 -6.51 -10.49
C ILE A 192 19.00 -7.76 -9.72
N ARG A 193 18.06 -8.57 -9.22
CA ARG A 193 18.38 -9.82 -8.51
C ARG A 193 19.10 -10.85 -9.38
N LYS A 194 18.72 -10.97 -10.65
CA LYS A 194 19.39 -11.90 -11.58
C LYS A 194 20.86 -11.54 -11.76
N MET A 195 21.21 -10.26 -11.72
CA MET A 195 22.58 -9.80 -11.93
C MET A 195 23.42 -9.73 -10.64
N TYR A 196 22.83 -9.25 -9.54
CA TYR A 196 23.58 -8.91 -8.32
C TYR A 196 23.26 -9.81 -7.12
N GLY A 197 22.44 -10.85 -7.30
CA GLY A 197 22.21 -11.91 -6.33
C GLY A 197 20.97 -11.74 -5.44
N LYS A 198 20.67 -12.79 -4.69
CA LYS A 198 19.40 -12.99 -3.93
C LYS A 198 19.24 -12.12 -2.67
N LYS A 199 20.27 -11.33 -2.30
CA LYS A 199 20.19 -10.38 -1.17
C LYS A 199 19.40 -9.12 -1.52
N ASN A 200 19.23 -8.78 -2.80
CA ASN A 200 18.51 -7.58 -3.23
C ASN A 200 16.99 -7.76 -3.16
N GLN A 201 16.44 -7.75 -1.95
CA GLN A 201 15.05 -8.14 -1.69
C GLN A 201 14.07 -6.96 -1.60
N THR A 202 14.55 -5.72 -1.54
CA THR A 202 13.74 -4.52 -1.30
C THR A 202 14.28 -3.36 -2.14
N LEU A 203 13.55 -2.25 -2.24
CA LEU A 203 14.08 -1.02 -2.83
C LEU A 203 15.25 -0.45 -2.01
N ASN A 204 15.25 -0.63 -0.69
CA ASN A 204 16.38 -0.22 0.15
C ASN A 204 17.66 -0.96 -0.23
N HIS A 205 17.59 -2.26 -0.52
CA HIS A 205 18.77 -2.98 -1.03
C HIS A 205 19.25 -2.47 -2.39
N VAL A 206 18.33 -2.01 -3.25
CA VAL A 206 18.74 -1.36 -4.52
C VAL A 206 19.44 -0.03 -4.22
N LYS A 207 18.92 0.77 -3.28
CA LYS A 207 19.59 1.99 -2.82
C LYS A 207 20.98 1.67 -2.28
N ASP A 208 21.10 0.71 -1.37
CA ASP A 208 22.37 0.32 -0.75
C ASP A 208 23.36 -0.21 -1.79
N LEU A 209 22.90 -1.00 -2.77
CA LEU A 209 23.74 -1.50 -3.85
C LEU A 209 24.34 -0.37 -4.70
N VAL A 210 23.55 0.65 -5.06
CA VAL A 210 24.05 1.82 -5.78
C VAL A 210 25.03 2.61 -4.93
N LEU A 211 24.76 2.76 -3.62
CA LEU A 211 25.59 3.49 -2.68
C LEU A 211 26.95 2.81 -2.45
N GLU A 212 26.95 1.51 -2.22
CA GLU A 212 28.14 0.72 -1.88
C GLU A 212 28.96 0.34 -3.12
N ARG A 213 28.34 0.29 -4.31
CA ARG A 213 28.98 -0.10 -5.56
C ARG A 213 28.64 0.88 -6.68
N PRO A 214 29.29 2.07 -6.73
CA PRO A 214 28.99 3.11 -7.72
C PRO A 214 29.04 2.63 -9.18
N GLY A 215 29.91 1.66 -9.51
CA GLY A 215 29.97 1.06 -10.85
C GLY A 215 28.71 0.30 -11.29
N THR A 216 27.72 0.11 -10.41
CA THR A 216 26.44 -0.52 -10.75
C THR A 216 25.36 0.47 -11.19
N ASP A 217 25.56 1.77 -10.97
CA ASP A 217 24.55 2.82 -11.14
C ASP A 217 23.98 2.85 -12.56
N ALA A 218 24.82 2.97 -13.59
CA ALA A 218 24.38 3.03 -14.98
C ALA A 218 23.50 1.82 -15.37
N VAL A 219 23.90 0.62 -14.93
CA VAL A 219 23.14 -0.60 -15.20
C VAL A 219 21.80 -0.57 -14.47
N ILE A 220 21.80 -0.26 -13.17
CA ILE A 220 20.60 -0.23 -12.32
C ILE A 220 19.60 0.83 -12.81
N THR A 221 20.09 2.03 -13.12
CA THR A 221 19.30 3.12 -13.70
C THR A 221 18.68 2.71 -15.03
N GLY A 222 19.46 2.07 -15.90
CA GLY A 222 18.95 1.53 -17.16
C GLY A 222 17.87 0.46 -16.97
N ILE A 223 17.86 -0.29 -15.85
CA ILE A 223 16.78 -1.23 -15.51
C ILE A 223 15.54 -0.48 -15.11
N ALA A 224 15.69 0.47 -14.19
CA ALA A 224 14.57 1.23 -13.66
C ALA A 224 13.84 2.02 -14.75
N LEU A 225 14.59 2.59 -15.71
CA LEU A 225 14.03 3.28 -16.88
C LEU A 225 13.21 2.34 -17.77
N ARG A 226 13.81 1.24 -18.26
CA ARG A 226 13.10 0.30 -19.16
C ARG A 226 11.96 -0.45 -18.47
N SER A 227 11.99 -0.55 -17.14
CA SER A 227 10.92 -1.17 -16.37
C SER A 227 9.77 -0.23 -16.09
N GLY A 228 9.82 1.06 -16.46
CA GLY A 228 8.75 2.02 -16.17
C GLY A 228 8.66 2.45 -14.71
N TYR A 229 9.66 2.13 -13.88
CA TYR A 229 9.64 2.43 -12.43
C TYR A 229 9.58 3.95 -12.14
N PHE A 230 9.99 4.79 -13.09
CA PHE A 230 10.00 6.24 -12.95
C PHE A 230 8.75 6.93 -13.51
N ASP A 231 7.79 6.20 -14.08
CA ASP A 231 6.66 6.78 -14.85
C ASP A 231 5.35 6.87 -14.04
N HIS A 232 5.41 6.62 -12.73
CA HIS A 232 4.22 6.44 -11.90
C HIS A 232 3.30 7.69 -11.85
N ALA A 233 3.88 8.89 -11.85
CA ALA A 233 3.11 10.13 -11.71
C ALA A 233 2.32 10.44 -12.99
N GLU A 234 2.96 10.27 -14.15
CA GLU A 234 2.39 10.49 -15.48
C GLU A 234 1.23 9.54 -15.73
N VAL A 235 1.40 8.26 -15.41
CA VAL A 235 0.37 7.24 -15.62
C VAL A 235 -0.87 7.50 -14.77
N ASP A 236 -0.73 7.96 -13.51
CA ASP A 236 -1.90 8.34 -12.71
C ASP A 236 -2.60 9.59 -13.27
N MET A 237 -1.85 10.58 -13.76
CA MET A 237 -2.43 11.77 -14.40
C MET A 237 -3.18 11.44 -15.69
N GLU A 238 -2.67 10.52 -16.50
CA GLU A 238 -3.32 10.06 -17.72
C GLU A 238 -4.63 9.33 -17.41
N VAL A 239 -4.62 8.37 -16.47
CA VAL A 239 -5.79 7.51 -16.21
C VAL A 239 -6.82 8.19 -15.30
N ASN A 240 -6.38 9.05 -14.38
CA ASN A 240 -7.23 9.76 -13.43
C ASN A 240 -7.21 11.28 -13.68
N SER A 241 -7.25 11.68 -14.94
CA SER A 241 -7.21 13.08 -15.40
C SER A 241 -8.22 14.00 -14.71
N TRP A 242 -9.40 13.48 -14.37
CA TRP A 242 -10.42 14.19 -13.60
C TRP A 242 -9.96 14.69 -12.23
N ARG A 243 -8.90 14.12 -11.65
CA ARG A 243 -8.31 14.59 -10.38
C ARG A 243 -7.45 15.83 -10.53
N TYR A 244 -7.18 16.26 -11.76
CA TYR A 244 -6.20 17.29 -12.10
C TYR A 244 -6.78 18.41 -12.97
N ASN A 245 -7.96 18.19 -13.55
CA ASN A 245 -8.63 19.14 -14.43
C ASN A 245 -10.02 19.49 -13.88
N GLU A 246 -10.32 20.79 -13.74
CA GLU A 246 -11.59 21.26 -13.15
C GLU A 246 -12.83 20.86 -13.95
N TYR A 247 -12.78 20.92 -15.28
CA TYR A 247 -13.91 20.54 -16.11
C TYR A 247 -14.20 19.05 -15.94
N GLU A 248 -13.18 18.21 -16.10
CA GLU A 248 -13.33 16.76 -15.96
C GLU A 248 -13.72 16.35 -14.54
N PHE A 249 -13.24 17.07 -13.51
CA PHE A 249 -13.63 16.88 -12.12
C PHE A 249 -15.14 17.06 -11.93
N ARG A 250 -15.70 18.17 -12.46
CA ARG A 250 -17.13 18.47 -12.36
C ARG A 250 -17.96 17.47 -13.14
N GLU A 251 -17.50 17.09 -14.32
CA GLU A 251 -18.15 16.06 -15.13
C GLU A 251 -18.15 14.70 -14.43
N TYR A 252 -17.06 14.34 -13.76
CA TYR A 252 -16.99 13.14 -12.93
C TYR A 252 -18.00 13.21 -11.76
N ALA A 253 -18.01 14.31 -11.00
CA ALA A 253 -18.96 14.50 -9.90
C ALA A 253 -20.42 14.39 -10.38
N ARG A 254 -20.75 15.05 -11.49
CA ARG A 254 -22.08 15.01 -12.12
C ARG A 254 -22.46 13.60 -12.57
N LYS A 255 -21.56 12.91 -13.25
CA LYS A 255 -21.79 11.55 -13.79
C LYS A 255 -22.14 10.54 -12.69
N TYR A 256 -21.51 10.66 -11.52
CA TYR A 256 -21.72 9.73 -10.41
C TYR A 256 -22.62 10.29 -9.30
N GLY A 257 -23.25 11.46 -9.52
CA GLY A 257 -24.14 12.08 -8.52
C GLY A 257 -23.44 12.42 -7.21
N ILE A 258 -22.13 12.68 -7.23
CA ILE A 258 -21.35 12.99 -6.04
C ILE A 258 -21.42 14.51 -5.79
N PRO A 259 -21.76 14.98 -4.57
CA PRO A 259 -21.66 16.39 -4.24
C PRO A 259 -20.23 16.91 -4.50
N VAL A 260 -20.12 17.93 -5.35
CA VAL A 260 -18.82 18.42 -5.86
C VAL A 260 -17.86 18.83 -4.74
N LEU A 261 -18.39 19.36 -3.62
CA LEU A 261 -17.60 19.75 -2.45
C LEU A 261 -17.10 18.55 -1.63
N ASP A 262 -17.89 17.47 -1.56
CA ASP A 262 -17.47 16.24 -0.89
C ASP A 262 -16.32 15.59 -1.66
N LEU A 263 -16.45 15.53 -3.00
CA LEU A 263 -15.37 15.06 -3.87
C LEU A 263 -14.12 15.94 -3.75
N ALA A 264 -14.29 17.26 -3.61
CA ALA A 264 -13.17 18.20 -3.48
C ALA A 264 -12.45 17.99 -2.14
N ALA A 265 -13.20 17.77 -1.06
CA ALA A 265 -12.63 17.44 0.24
C ALA A 265 -11.84 16.11 0.19
N GLU A 266 -12.39 15.09 -0.48
CA GLU A 266 -11.72 13.80 -0.66
C GLU A 266 -10.40 13.94 -1.41
N ILE A 267 -10.39 14.63 -2.57
CA ILE A 267 -9.18 14.84 -3.37
C ILE A 267 -8.14 15.68 -2.63
N ARG A 268 -8.55 16.71 -1.87
CA ARG A 268 -7.66 17.47 -0.99
C ARG A 268 -7.03 16.59 0.08
N ASN A 269 -7.82 15.71 0.70
CA ASN A 269 -7.35 14.81 1.74
C ASN A 269 -6.32 13.82 1.20
N ILE A 270 -6.55 13.26 0.00
CA ILE A 270 -5.57 12.40 -0.69
C ILE A 270 -4.24 13.16 -0.89
N GLY A 271 -4.28 14.37 -1.46
CA GLY A 271 -3.06 15.16 -1.66
C GLY A 271 -2.37 15.54 -0.33
N SER A 272 -3.12 15.67 0.76
CA SER A 272 -2.57 16.03 2.08
C SER A 272 -1.99 14.83 2.83
N SER A 273 -2.58 13.65 2.70
CA SER A 273 -2.18 12.44 3.45
C SER A 273 -0.88 11.84 2.93
N THR A 274 -0.55 12.07 1.66
CA THR A 274 0.65 11.55 0.98
C THR A 274 1.83 12.54 0.95
N ALA A 275 1.56 13.85 0.94
CA ALA A 275 2.58 14.88 0.72
C ALA A 275 3.77 14.80 1.69
N SER A 276 3.52 14.61 2.99
CA SER A 276 4.61 14.54 3.99
C SER A 276 5.52 13.32 3.78
N VAL A 277 4.96 12.21 3.31
CA VAL A 277 5.70 10.98 3.02
C VAL A 277 6.57 11.17 1.78
N HIS A 278 5.98 11.68 0.70
CA HIS A 278 6.71 11.94 -0.55
C HIS A 278 7.81 12.98 -0.36
N LYS A 279 7.56 14.00 0.47
CA LYS A 279 8.56 15.00 0.83
C LYS A 279 9.75 14.38 1.56
N LYS A 280 9.51 13.50 2.53
CA LYS A 280 10.59 12.78 3.23
C LYS A 280 11.41 11.91 2.28
N GLU A 281 10.76 11.15 1.39
CA GLU A 281 11.50 10.35 0.39
C GLU A 281 12.30 11.23 -0.57
N LEU A 282 11.74 12.34 -1.04
CA LEU A 282 12.49 13.32 -1.86
C LEU A 282 13.75 13.80 -1.14
N ASP A 283 13.64 14.17 0.13
CA ASP A 283 14.77 14.68 0.90
C ASP A 283 15.83 13.57 1.11
N ASN A 284 15.44 12.33 1.39
CA ASN A 284 16.36 11.19 1.44
C ASN A 284 17.13 10.98 0.12
N TYR A 285 16.43 11.05 -1.03
CA TYR A 285 17.07 10.86 -2.33
C TYR A 285 17.97 12.04 -2.72
N LYS A 286 17.66 13.26 -2.28
CA LYS A 286 18.55 14.41 -2.45
C LYS A 286 19.86 14.23 -1.70
N GLU A 287 19.79 13.81 -0.44
CA GLU A 287 21.00 13.54 0.36
C GLU A 287 21.86 12.44 -0.30
N LEU A 288 21.23 11.37 -0.76
CA LEU A 288 21.92 10.30 -1.48
C LEU A 288 22.55 10.79 -2.80
N LEU A 289 21.83 11.62 -3.57
CA LEU A 289 22.33 12.21 -4.80
C LEU A 289 23.51 13.15 -4.54
N GLU A 290 23.43 14.00 -3.52
CA GLU A 290 24.52 14.90 -3.14
C GLU A 290 25.77 14.12 -2.73
N LYS A 291 25.59 12.98 -2.05
CA LYS A 291 26.68 12.11 -1.60
C LYS A 291 27.36 11.33 -2.73
N THR A 292 26.61 10.88 -3.74
CA THR A 292 27.14 9.93 -4.73
C THR A 292 27.18 10.44 -6.17
N GLY A 293 26.36 11.44 -6.52
CA GLY A 293 26.13 11.85 -7.90
C GLY A 293 25.45 10.81 -8.78
N ALA A 294 24.89 9.72 -8.22
CA ALA A 294 24.35 8.59 -8.98
C ALA A 294 23.05 8.94 -9.73
N ASP A 295 22.96 8.53 -10.99
CA ASP A 295 21.82 8.75 -11.87
C ASP A 295 20.55 8.09 -11.33
N PHE A 296 20.67 6.95 -10.63
CA PHE A 296 19.52 6.28 -10.03
C PHE A 296 18.82 7.20 -9.01
N TYR A 297 19.60 7.89 -8.17
CA TYR A 297 19.04 8.84 -7.21
C TYR A 297 18.54 10.12 -7.89
N HIS A 298 19.20 10.57 -8.96
CA HIS A 298 18.73 11.69 -9.77
C HIS A 298 17.32 11.45 -10.32
N HIS A 299 17.07 10.28 -10.92
CA HIS A 299 15.76 9.92 -11.46
C HIS A 299 14.71 9.76 -10.36
N ASN A 300 15.08 9.23 -9.18
CA ASN A 300 14.17 9.22 -8.03
C ASN A 300 13.82 10.65 -7.56
N VAL A 301 14.78 11.58 -7.53
CA VAL A 301 14.49 12.99 -7.21
C VAL A 301 13.49 13.59 -8.21
N ILE A 302 13.62 13.29 -9.50
CA ILE A 302 12.65 13.71 -10.52
C ILE A 302 11.26 13.10 -10.25
N LEU A 303 11.20 11.78 -10.04
CA LEU A 303 9.95 11.06 -9.75
C LEU A 303 9.23 11.68 -8.55
N TYR A 304 9.89 11.84 -7.41
CA TYR A 304 9.25 12.37 -6.20
C TYR A 304 8.87 13.84 -6.32
N LYS A 305 9.61 14.66 -7.09
CA LYS A 305 9.17 16.02 -7.43
C LYS A 305 7.86 16.00 -8.21
N LYS A 306 7.74 15.11 -9.21
CA LYS A 306 6.50 14.96 -9.99
C LYS A 306 5.34 14.50 -9.12
N ILE A 307 5.54 13.48 -8.28
CA ILE A 307 4.51 12.99 -7.36
C ILE A 307 4.05 14.11 -6.40
N ILE A 308 4.97 14.85 -5.78
CA ILE A 308 4.60 15.98 -4.90
C ILE A 308 3.83 17.06 -5.69
N ASN A 309 4.21 17.30 -6.95
CA ASN A 309 3.47 18.22 -7.80
C ASN A 309 2.03 17.74 -8.04
N THR A 310 1.81 16.44 -8.26
CA THR A 310 0.44 15.88 -8.38
C THR A 310 -0.38 16.09 -7.09
N ASP A 311 0.25 15.95 -5.92
CA ASP A 311 -0.41 16.22 -4.63
C ASP A 311 -0.81 17.69 -4.50
N ASN A 312 0.04 18.62 -4.95
CA ASN A 312 -0.25 20.06 -4.93
C ASN A 312 -1.37 20.42 -5.92
N ILE A 313 -1.34 19.91 -7.16
CA ILE A 313 -2.38 20.16 -8.17
C ILE A 313 -3.75 19.73 -7.63
N ARG A 314 -3.85 18.55 -6.99
CA ARG A 314 -5.09 18.06 -6.37
C ARG A 314 -5.61 19.01 -5.29
N LYS A 315 -4.73 19.51 -4.42
CA LYS A 315 -5.10 20.48 -3.38
C LYS A 315 -5.56 21.80 -3.95
N ASP A 316 -4.86 22.31 -4.96
CA ASP A 316 -5.19 23.58 -5.61
C ASP A 316 -6.51 23.48 -6.39
N LEU A 317 -6.73 22.35 -7.08
CA LEU A 317 -8.01 22.04 -7.71
C LEU A 317 -9.14 22.09 -6.69
N ALA A 318 -9.02 21.39 -5.56
CA ALA A 318 -10.04 21.39 -4.51
C ALA A 318 -10.30 22.79 -3.94
N LYS A 319 -9.24 23.60 -3.74
CA LYS A 319 -9.35 25.01 -3.32
C LYS A 319 -10.10 25.86 -4.34
N ASN A 320 -9.81 25.69 -5.63
CA ASN A 320 -10.46 26.43 -6.71
C ASN A 320 -11.94 26.05 -6.83
N ILE A 321 -12.26 24.76 -6.74
CA ILE A 321 -13.66 24.29 -6.68
C ILE A 321 -14.38 24.93 -5.49
N ALA A 322 -13.82 24.90 -4.28
CA ALA A 322 -14.43 25.50 -3.10
C ALA A 322 -14.62 27.02 -3.28
N ARG A 323 -13.62 27.72 -3.81
CA ARG A 323 -13.69 29.17 -4.09
C ARG A 323 -14.78 29.51 -5.10
N SER A 324 -14.91 28.72 -6.17
CA SER A 324 -15.93 28.97 -7.20
C SER A 324 -17.37 28.84 -6.67
N ILE A 325 -17.57 28.07 -5.60
CA ILE A 325 -18.89 27.82 -5.01
C ILE A 325 -19.19 28.80 -3.88
N TYR A 326 -18.21 29.08 -3.00
CA TYR A 326 -18.41 29.92 -1.83
C TYR A 326 -18.02 31.39 -2.02
N GLY A 327 -17.29 31.73 -3.09
CA GLY A 327 -16.67 33.05 -3.28
C GLY A 327 -15.39 33.28 -2.46
N PHE A 328 -15.01 32.35 -1.57
CA PHE A 328 -13.78 32.36 -0.79
C PHE A 328 -13.29 30.92 -0.54
N VAL A 329 -12.07 30.73 -0.01
CA VAL A 329 -11.56 29.41 0.36
C VAL A 329 -11.88 29.14 1.84
N PRO A 330 -12.77 28.18 2.18
CA PRO A 330 -13.05 27.86 3.57
C PRO A 330 -11.81 27.30 4.29
N ALA A 331 -11.73 27.44 5.61
CA ALA A 331 -10.62 26.92 6.41
C ALA A 331 -10.38 25.41 6.22
N ALA A 332 -11.45 24.64 5.97
CA ALA A 332 -11.35 23.21 5.65
C ALA A 332 -10.56 22.92 4.36
N PHE A 333 -10.48 23.91 3.46
CA PHE A 333 -9.77 23.82 2.18
C PHE A 333 -8.44 24.58 2.16
N ALA A 334 -8.19 25.46 3.14
CA ALA A 334 -6.99 26.30 3.24
C ALA A 334 -5.67 25.51 3.26
#